data_AF-A0A914DQ72-F1
#
_entry.id   AF-A0A914DQ72-F1
#
_cell.length_a   1.000
_cell.length_b   1.000
_cell.length_c   1.000
_cell.angle_alpha   90.00
_cell.angle_beta   90.00
_cell.angle_gamma   90.00
#
_symmetry.space_group_name_H-M   'P 1'
#
loop_
_entity.id
_entity.type
_entity.pdbx_description
1 polymer ?
#
loop_
_entity_poly.entity_id
_entity_poly.type
_entity_poly.pdbx_seq_one_letter_code
_entity_poly.pdbx_strand_id
1 'polypeptide(L)'
;MTPFGNVSTEAQKRYNKAHKKSRVIIENAFGRWKRRFHILHSEIRINLKNVPTLIIAAAVLHNIALNRGLPDFDDEIEEDQPPADQFNQCAAFANLDSFALRNNIAQSYFGN
;
A
#
# COMPACT_ATOMS: atom_id res chain seq x y z
N MET A 1 -4.31 5.05 -7.56
CA MET A 1 -5.34 4.41 -8.42
C MET A 1 -6.54 4.08 -7.57
N THR A 2 -7.75 4.28 -8.11
CA THR A 2 -9.01 4.11 -7.36
C THR A 2 -9.75 2.86 -7.82
N PRO A 3 -10.53 2.20 -6.95
CA PRO A 3 -11.48 1.18 -7.36
C PRO A 3 -12.63 1.78 -8.18
N PHE A 4 -13.36 0.94 -8.92
CA PHE A 4 -14.67 1.29 -9.45
C PHE A 4 -15.72 1.14 -8.35
N GLY A 5 -16.41 2.23 -7.99
CA GLY A 5 -17.49 2.20 -7.00
C GLY A 5 -18.72 1.46 -7.52
N ASN A 6 -19.17 1.80 -8.73
CA ASN A 6 -20.24 1.09 -9.43
C ASN A 6 -19.64 0.18 -10.50
N VAL A 7 -19.64 -1.12 -10.23
CA VAL A 7 -19.07 -2.13 -11.12
C VAL A 7 -20.12 -2.60 -12.12
N SER A 8 -19.95 -2.23 -13.38
CA SER A 8 -20.90 -2.54 -14.48
C SER A 8 -20.37 -3.59 -15.45
N THR A 9 -19.05 -3.80 -15.53
CA THR A 9 -18.44 -4.75 -16.46
C THR A 9 -17.57 -5.80 -15.76
N GLU A 10 -17.37 -6.95 -16.39
CA GLU A 10 -16.50 -8.01 -15.86
C GLU A 10 -15.04 -7.53 -15.75
N ALA A 11 -14.59 -6.70 -16.69
CA ALA A 11 -13.27 -6.05 -16.63
C ALA A 11 -13.09 -5.20 -15.37
N GLN A 12 -14.11 -4.43 -14.98
CA GLN A 12 -14.09 -3.65 -13.75
C GLN A 12 -14.08 -4.54 -12.49
N LYS A 13 -14.79 -5.68 -12.49
CA LYS A 13 -14.74 -6.66 -11.39
C LYS A 13 -13.33 -7.22 -11.22
N ARG A 14 -12.72 -7.66 -12.32
CA ARG A 14 -11.36 -8.23 -12.32
C ARG A 14 -10.31 -7.20 -11.91
N TYR A 15 -10.45 -5.97 -12.39
CA TYR A 15 -9.64 -4.84 -11.95
C TYR A 15 -9.76 -4.62 -10.44
N ASN A 16 -10.98 -4.49 -9.88
CA ASN A 16 -11.17 -4.28 -8.45
C ASN A 16 -10.59 -5.42 -7.61
N LYS A 17 -10.75 -6.68 -8.08
CA LYS A 17 -10.16 -7.86 -7.42
C LYS A 17 -8.63 -7.79 -7.40
N ALA A 18 -7.99 -7.51 -8.54
CA ALA A 18 -6.54 -7.37 -8.63
C ALA A 18 -6.03 -6.17 -7.82
N HIS A 19 -6.77 -5.05 -7.86
CA HIS A 19 -6.47 -3.85 -7.08
C HIS A 19 -6.51 -4.14 -5.58
N LYS A 20 -7.57 -4.79 -5.08
CA LYS A 20 -7.68 -5.21 -3.68
C LYS A 20 -6.53 -6.13 -3.27
N LYS A 21 -6.22 -7.16 -4.06
CA LYS A 21 -5.11 -8.08 -3.78
C LYS A 21 -3.77 -7.33 -3.70
N SER A 22 -3.52 -6.41 -4.63
CA SER A 22 -2.29 -5.61 -4.66
C SER A 22 -2.18 -4.71 -3.43
N ARG A 23 -3.28 -4.08 -3.02
CA ARG A 23 -3.33 -3.26 -1.80
C ARG A 23 -2.98 -4.06 -0.57
N VAL A 24 -3.59 -5.23 -0.38
CA VAL A 24 -3.30 -6.11 0.78
C VAL A 24 -1.80 -6.45 0.85
N ILE A 25 -1.17 -6.77 -0.28
CA ILE A 25 0.27 -7.08 -0.31
C ILE A 25 1.10 -5.88 0.14
N ILE A 26 0.81 -4.70 -0.40
CA ILE A 26 1.56 -3.48 -0.10
C ILE A 26 1.31 -3.01 1.35
N GLU A 27 0.07 -3.03 1.81
CA GLU A 27 -0.33 -2.68 3.18
C GLU A 27 0.36 -3.63 4.18
N ASN A 28 0.39 -4.94 3.92
CA ASN A 28 1.12 -5.90 4.73
C ASN A 28 2.63 -5.65 4.72
N ALA A 29 3.21 -5.31 3.57
CA ALA A 29 4.63 -4.98 3.47
C ALA A 29 4.99 -3.72 4.30
N PHE A 30 4.19 -2.66 4.19
CA PHE A 30 4.38 -1.45 5.00
C PHE A 30 4.12 -1.69 6.49
N GLY A 31 3.17 -2.55 6.84
CA GLY A 31 2.94 -2.97 8.23
C GLY A 31 4.16 -3.66 8.83
N ARG A 32 4.68 -4.69 8.15
CA ARG A 32 5.90 -5.41 8.57
C ARG A 32 7.11 -4.49 8.65
N TRP A 33 7.25 -3.56 7.70
CA TRP A 33 8.37 -2.62 7.68
C TRP A 33 8.31 -1.62 8.85
N LYS A 34 7.13 -1.08 9.16
CA LYS A 34 6.91 -0.18 10.31
C LYS A 34 7.08 -0.89 11.65
N ARG A 35 6.65 -2.15 11.79
CA ARG A 35 6.89 -2.95 13.01
C ARG A 35 8.38 -3.21 13.23
N ARG A 36 9.09 -3.62 12.18
CA ARG A 36 10.54 -3.87 12.23
C ARG A 36 11.35 -2.62 12.59
N PHE A 37 10.93 -1.46 12.13
CA PHE A 37 11.57 -0.18 12.42
C PHE A 37 10.57 0.79 13.04
N HIS A 38 10.37 0.70 14.36
CA HIS A 38 9.37 1.48 15.09
C HIS A 38 9.46 3.01 14.84
N ILE A 39 10.65 3.52 14.49
CA ILE A 39 10.83 4.92 14.07
C ILE A 39 10.00 5.33 12.84
N LEU A 40 9.57 4.37 12.00
CA LEU A 40 8.66 4.58 10.86
C LEU A 40 7.18 4.50 11.27
N HIS A 41 6.89 3.97 12.46
CA HIS A 41 5.54 3.88 13.02
C HIS A 41 5.21 5.13 13.85
N SER A 42 6.18 5.64 14.61
CA SER A 42 6.03 6.82 15.47
C SER A 42 6.36 8.13 14.75
N GLU A 43 6.12 9.25 15.44
CA GLU A 43 6.63 10.56 15.02
C GLU A 43 8.16 10.54 14.86
N ILE A 44 8.64 11.04 13.72
CA ILE A 44 10.07 11.07 13.40
C ILE A 44 10.69 12.33 14.03
N ARG A 45 11.44 12.16 15.13
CA ARG A 45 12.10 13.24 15.89
C ARG A 45 13.57 13.45 15.48
N ILE A 46 13.83 13.45 14.18
CA ILE A 46 15.15 13.79 13.60
C ILE A 46 15.03 14.98 12.67
N ASN A 47 16.16 15.63 12.36
CA ASN A 47 16.17 16.72 11.39
C ASN A 47 15.62 16.23 10.04
N LEU A 48 14.68 16.98 9.44
CA LEU A 48 14.03 16.64 8.16
C LEU A 48 15.03 16.29 7.06
N LYS A 49 16.21 16.92 7.05
CA LYS A 49 17.28 16.64 6.09
C LYS A 49 17.78 15.18 6.13
N ASN A 50 17.63 14.51 7.27
CA ASN A 50 18.08 13.14 7.50
C ASN A 50 16.97 12.10 7.27
N VAL A 51 15.70 12.52 7.15
CA VAL A 51 14.55 11.62 6.99
C VAL A 51 14.67 10.75 5.73
N PRO A 52 15.05 11.27 4.54
CA PRO A 52 15.22 10.43 3.37
C PRO A 52 16.27 9.33 3.57
N THR A 53 17.41 9.68 4.18
CA THR A 53 18.49 8.73 4.50
C THR A 53 18.01 7.64 5.45
N LEU A 54 17.22 8.01 6.48
CA LEU A 54 16.62 7.06 7.41
C LEU A 54 15.68 6.08 6.69
N ILE A 55 14.80 6.59 5.84
CA ILE A 55 13.84 5.77 5.08
C ILE A 55 14.60 4.78 4.18
N ILE A 56 15.62 5.26 3.45
CA ILE A 56 16.43 4.42 2.57
C ILE A 56 17.19 3.35 3.36
N ALA A 57 17.84 3.74 4.46
CA ALA A 57 18.58 2.80 5.31
C ALA A 57 17.66 1.71 5.87
N ALA A 58 16.47 2.08 6.37
CA ALA A 58 15.48 1.13 6.85
C ALA A 58 15.00 0.17 5.74
N ALA A 59 14.84 0.64 4.51
CA ALA A 59 14.44 -0.20 3.37
C ALA A 59 15.54 -1.21 3.00
N VAL A 60 16.80 -0.74 2.93
CA VAL A 60 17.96 -1.60 2.66
C VAL A 60 18.11 -2.67 3.73
N LEU A 61 18.03 -2.28 5.01
CA LEU A 61 18.12 -3.22 6.13
C LEU A 61 16.96 -4.22 6.14
N HIS A 62 15.73 -3.79 5.79
CA HIS A 62 14.59 -4.68 5.62
C HIS A 62 14.84 -5.76 4.56
N ASN A 63 15.29 -5.35 3.37
CA ASN A 63 15.57 -6.28 2.28
C ASN A 63 16.68 -7.27 2.63
N ILE A 64 17.71 -6.80 3.33
CA ILE A 64 18.78 -7.65 3.85
C ILE A 64 18.23 -8.68 4.84
N ALA A 65 17.34 -8.27 5.75
CA ALA A 65 16.73 -9.16 6.72
C ALA A 65 15.86 -10.24 6.05
N LEU A 66 15.05 -9.86 5.05
CA LEU A 66 14.27 -10.80 4.25
C LEU A 66 15.17 -11.81 3.53
N ASN A 67 16.25 -11.34 2.90
CA ASN A 67 17.19 -12.21 2.18
C ASN A 67 17.92 -13.19 3.11
N ARG A 68 18.11 -12.81 4.39
CA ARG A 68 18.71 -13.65 5.42
C ARG A 68 17.71 -14.54 6.15
N GLY A 69 16.42 -14.49 5.79
CA GLY A 69 15.37 -15.24 6.47
C GLY A 69 15.24 -14.87 7.96
N LEU A 70 15.59 -13.64 8.33
CA LEU A 70 15.42 -13.20 9.71
C LEU A 70 13.93 -13.15 10.04
N PRO A 71 13.51 -13.63 11.22
CA PRO A 71 12.12 -13.56 11.62
C PRO A 71 11.64 -12.11 11.62
N ASP A 72 10.35 -11.93 11.41
CA ASP A 72 9.72 -10.66 11.75
C ASP A 72 9.71 -10.52 13.28
N PHE A 73 9.85 -9.28 13.75
CA PHE A 73 9.74 -8.97 15.16
C PHE A 73 8.25 -8.92 15.51
N ASP A 74 7.64 -10.09 15.67
CA ASP A 74 6.26 -10.27 16.09
C ASP A 74 6.26 -11.09 17.39
N ASP A 75 6.16 -10.41 18.53
CA ASP A 75 5.49 -10.99 19.70
C ASP A 75 4.29 -10.08 19.98
N GLU A 76 3.09 -10.65 19.87
CA GLU A 76 1.75 -10.03 19.99
C GLU A 76 1.18 -9.37 18.72
N ILE A 77 0.36 -10.16 18.02
CA ILE A 77 -0.51 -9.74 16.94
C ILE A 77 -1.59 -8.82 17.53
N GLU A 78 -1.33 -7.52 17.63
CA GLU A 78 -2.43 -6.57 17.51
C GLU A 78 -2.80 -6.56 16.03
N GLU A 79 -3.90 -7.22 15.69
CA GLU A 79 -4.57 -7.00 14.40
C GLU A 79 -4.91 -5.52 14.35
N ASP A 80 -4.01 -4.72 13.78
CA ASP A 80 -4.35 -3.43 13.20
C ASP A 80 -5.46 -3.74 12.19
N GLN A 81 -6.70 -3.61 12.65
CA GLN A 81 -7.85 -3.64 11.78
C GLN A 81 -7.53 -2.65 10.66
N PRO A 82 -7.49 -3.09 9.39
CA PRO A 82 -7.22 -2.17 8.31
C PRO A 82 -8.21 -1.02 8.49
N PRO A 83 -7.73 0.25 8.58
CA PRO A 83 -8.60 1.38 8.88
C PRO A 83 -9.79 1.29 7.94
N ALA A 84 -10.99 1.18 8.51
CA ALA A 84 -12.22 0.84 7.79
C ALA A 84 -12.36 1.70 6.54
N ASP A 85 -11.95 1.14 5.39
CA ASP A 85 -11.90 1.73 4.05
C ASP A 85 -11.88 3.28 4.00
N GLN A 86 -11.08 3.93 4.85
CA GLN A 86 -11.23 5.37 5.10
C GLN A 86 -10.68 6.21 3.93
N PHE A 87 -9.98 5.54 3.01
CA PHE A 87 -9.53 6.08 1.73
C PHE A 87 -10.52 5.83 0.57
N ASN A 88 -11.66 5.19 0.82
CA ASN A 88 -12.73 5.07 -0.18
C ASN A 88 -13.48 6.39 -0.41
N GLN A 89 -13.17 7.43 0.38
CA GLN A 89 -13.67 8.79 0.19
C GLN A 89 -12.63 9.70 -0.50
N CYS A 90 -12.00 9.24 -1.58
CA CYS A 90 -11.21 10.13 -2.46
C CYS A 90 -11.89 10.32 -3.82
N ALA A 91 -13.22 10.43 -3.84
CA ALA A 91 -13.94 10.94 -5.01
C ALA A 91 -13.77 12.48 -5.12
N ALA A 92 -13.51 13.16 -4.01
CA ALA A 92 -13.46 14.63 -3.95
C ALA A 92 -12.13 15.26 -4.43
N PHE A 93 -11.07 14.48 -4.59
CA PHE A 93 -9.75 14.95 -5.07
C PHE A 93 -9.33 14.31 -6.41
N ALA A 94 -10.26 13.65 -7.11
CA ALA A 94 -9.93 12.87 -8.29
C ALA A 94 -9.77 13.77 -9.53
N ASN A 95 -8.52 14.01 -9.94
CA ASN A 95 -8.20 14.56 -11.25
C ASN A 95 -8.76 13.65 -12.36
N LEU A 96 -9.30 14.26 -13.44
CA LEU A 96 -9.79 13.58 -14.64
C LEU A 96 -8.80 12.52 -15.17
N ASP A 97 -7.51 12.82 -15.09
CA ASP A 97 -6.41 11.94 -15.52
C ASP A 97 -6.38 10.61 -14.76
N SER A 98 -6.74 10.60 -13.48
CA SER A 98 -6.74 9.40 -12.63
C SER A 98 -7.84 8.41 -13.06
N PHE A 99 -9.02 8.91 -13.44
CA PHE A 99 -10.10 8.08 -13.96
C PHE A 99 -9.81 7.56 -15.36
N ALA A 100 -9.26 8.41 -16.24
CA ALA A 100 -8.86 8.02 -17.58
C ALA A 100 -7.82 6.90 -17.53
N LEU A 101 -6.80 7.03 -16.68
CA LEU A 101 -5.77 6.01 -16.48
C LEU A 101 -6.37 4.70 -15.94
N ARG A 102 -7.23 4.76 -14.92
CA ARG A 102 -7.92 3.57 -14.38
C ARG A 102 -8.73 2.87 -15.47
N ASN A 103 -9.49 3.63 -16.26
CA ASN A 103 -10.33 3.09 -17.32
C ASN A 103 -9.48 2.44 -18.42
N ASN A 104 -8.37 3.06 -18.81
CA ASN A 104 -7.43 2.51 -19.77
C ASN A 104 -6.80 1.20 -19.27
N ILE A 105 -6.37 1.14 -18.00
CA ILE A 105 -5.84 -0.07 -17.39
C ILE A 105 -6.90 -1.18 -17.35
N ALA A 106 -8.11 -0.85 -16.92
CA ALA A 106 -9.21 -1.81 -16.84
C ALA A 106 -9.55 -2.42 -18.21
N GLN A 107 -9.61 -1.60 -19.25
CA GLN A 107 -9.88 -2.09 -20.61
C GLN A 107 -8.70 -2.89 -21.18
N SER A 108 -7.48 -2.37 -21.07
CA SER A 108 -6.31 -2.96 -21.72
C SER A 108 -5.87 -4.28 -21.10
N TYR A 109 -5.99 -4.43 -19.77
CA TYR A 109 -5.46 -5.59 -19.04
C TYR A 109 -6.54 -6.51 -18.48
N PHE A 110 -7.80 -6.07 -18.41
CA PHE A 110 -8.89 -6.85 -17.81
C PHE A 110 -10.11 -7.03 -18.74
N GLY A 111 -10.05 -6.54 -19.98
CA GLY A 111 -11.15 -6.59 -20.96
C GLY A 111 -11.37 -7.93 -21.68
N ASN A 112 -10.43 -8.87 -21.61
CA ASN A 112 -10.48 -10.17 -22.30
C ASN A 112 -11.10 -11.27 -21.45
#